data_AF-A0A7V5UQX3-F1
#
_entry.id   AF-A0A7V5UQX3-F1
#
_cell.length_a   1.000
_cell.length_b   1.000
_cell.length_c   1.000
_cell.angle_alpha   90.00
_cell.angle_beta   90.00
_cell.angle_gamma   90.00
#
_symmetry.space_group_name_H-M   'P 1'
#
loop_
_entity.id
_entity.type
_entity.pdbx_description
1 polymer ?
#
loop_
_entity_poly.entity_id
_entity_poly.type
_entity_poly.pdbx_seq_one_letter_code
_entity_poly.pdbx_strand_id
1 'polypeptide(L)'
;IMEAKDLPAMPSWTPIPEHAAKKSDDLILTTYKFATQIHSRSVNCKFLTEIYHNNPAWINPVTAEAKGIGDGDLIKLKSEFGEIETKARVTPAIVPGAVAISHHCGHWEYGRYASGKKPPEQAGGQADDDVKRIWWSDERGVHPNWLIGNKADPISGQMRWMDTVVSVVKA
;
A
#
# COMPACT_ATOMS: atom_id res chain seq x y z
N ILE A 1 -27.92 -18.43 8.41
CA ILE A 1 -26.48 -18.09 8.28
C ILE A 1 -26.07 -17.06 9.33
N MET A 2 -26.70 -15.87 9.39
CA MET A 2 -26.37 -14.84 10.38
C MET A 2 -26.57 -15.31 11.83
N GLU A 3 -27.74 -15.85 12.16
CA GLU A 3 -28.03 -16.40 13.49
C GLU A 3 -27.07 -17.53 13.89
N ALA A 4 -26.73 -18.41 12.94
CA ALA A 4 -25.75 -19.49 13.15
C ALA A 4 -24.31 -18.98 13.40
N LYS A 5 -24.02 -17.72 13.07
CA LYS A 5 -22.73 -17.05 13.28
C LYS A 5 -22.79 -16.02 14.41
N ASP A 6 -23.90 -15.96 15.16
CA ASP A 6 -24.16 -14.95 16.19
C ASP A 6 -24.07 -13.50 15.66
N LEU A 7 -24.57 -13.30 14.44
CA LEU A 7 -24.56 -12.00 13.76
C LEU A 7 -25.97 -11.41 13.65
N PRO A 8 -26.12 -10.07 13.76
CA PRO A 8 -27.42 -9.40 13.65
C PRO A 8 -28.10 -9.67 12.31
N ALA A 9 -29.40 -9.98 12.35
CA ALA A 9 -30.20 -10.24 11.15
C ALA A 9 -30.59 -8.95 10.39
N MET A 10 -30.60 -7.81 11.10
CA MET A 10 -30.88 -6.48 10.55
C MET A 10 -29.60 -5.66 10.47
N PRO A 11 -29.52 -4.68 9.56
CA PRO A 11 -28.38 -3.77 9.51
C PRO A 11 -28.11 -3.13 10.87
N SER A 12 -26.93 -3.40 11.41
CA SER A 12 -26.47 -2.88 12.68
C SER A 12 -25.02 -2.44 12.56
N TRP A 13 -24.56 -1.66 13.52
CA TRP A 13 -23.14 -1.35 13.63
C TRP A 13 -22.40 -2.50 14.30
N THR A 14 -21.29 -2.91 13.70
CA THR A 14 -20.34 -3.87 14.26
C THR A 14 -18.93 -3.27 14.19
N PRO A 15 -18.19 -3.20 15.30
CA PRO A 15 -16.83 -2.70 15.26
C PRO A 15 -15.92 -3.64 14.47
N ILE A 16 -14.95 -3.07 13.75
CA ILE A 16 -13.86 -3.86 13.17
C ILE A 16 -12.94 -4.30 14.33
N PRO A 17 -12.78 -5.61 14.58
CA PRO A 17 -12.05 -6.11 15.75
C PRO A 17 -10.62 -5.56 15.84
N GLU A 18 -9.92 -5.48 14.71
CA GLU A 18 -8.58 -4.94 14.61
C GLU A 18 -8.53 -3.47 15.01
N HIS A 19 -9.50 -2.66 14.58
CA HIS A 19 -9.56 -1.24 14.93
C HIS A 19 -9.91 -1.03 16.40
N ALA A 20 -10.72 -1.91 16.99
CA ALA A 20 -11.04 -1.86 18.42
C ALA A 20 -9.86 -2.28 19.30
N ALA A 21 -9.04 -3.22 18.83
CA ALA A 21 -7.88 -3.74 19.54
C ALA A 21 -6.59 -2.93 19.31
N LYS A 22 -6.60 -1.96 18.40
CA LYS A 22 -5.41 -1.16 18.06
C LYS A 22 -4.90 -0.36 19.26
N LYS A 23 -3.59 -0.15 19.34
CA LYS A 23 -3.01 0.78 20.33
C LYS A 23 -3.30 2.22 19.96
N SER A 24 -3.13 3.13 20.90
CA SER A 24 -3.35 4.57 20.68
C SER A 24 -2.44 5.13 19.59
N ASP A 25 -1.21 4.62 19.49
CA ASP A 25 -0.18 5.04 18.53
C ASP A 25 -0.22 4.29 17.19
N ASP A 26 -0.98 3.21 17.10
CA ASP A 26 -1.16 2.46 15.84
C ASP A 26 -2.08 3.21 14.85
N LEU A 27 -1.79 3.05 13.57
CA LEU A 27 -2.52 3.65 12.46
C LEU A 27 -3.30 2.59 11.66
N ILE A 28 -4.41 3.00 11.05
CA ILE A 28 -5.16 2.15 10.11
C ILE A 28 -4.51 2.26 8.73
N LEU A 29 -4.08 1.14 8.17
CA LEU A 29 -3.56 1.07 6.81
C LEU A 29 -4.72 1.12 5.81
N THR A 30 -4.74 2.15 4.98
CA THR A 30 -5.68 2.26 3.86
C THR A 30 -4.94 2.09 2.55
N THR A 31 -5.37 1.14 1.72
CA THR A 31 -4.85 1.06 0.35
C THR A 31 -5.78 1.75 -0.63
N TYR A 32 -5.22 2.32 -1.69
CA TYR A 32 -6.01 2.99 -2.71
C TYR A 32 -5.46 2.71 -4.11
N LYS A 33 -6.28 3.06 -5.11
CA LYS A 33 -5.91 3.00 -6.51
C LYS A 33 -5.58 4.38 -7.02
N PHE A 34 -4.44 4.51 -7.68
CA PHE A 34 -4.03 5.73 -8.33
C PHE A 34 -4.62 5.78 -9.74
N ALA A 35 -5.07 6.96 -10.18
CA ALA A 35 -5.89 7.10 -11.39
C ALA A 35 -5.21 6.59 -12.68
N THR A 36 -3.87 6.69 -12.76
CA THR A 36 -3.10 6.24 -13.92
C THR A 36 -2.72 4.76 -13.88
N GLN A 37 -3.11 4.02 -12.84
CA GLN A 37 -2.72 2.63 -12.65
C GLN A 37 -3.93 1.71 -12.54
N ILE A 38 -3.86 0.57 -13.24
CA ILE A 38 -4.88 -0.48 -13.34
C ILE A 38 -4.37 -1.70 -12.59
N HIS A 39 -4.76 -1.79 -11.32
CA HIS A 39 -4.41 -2.91 -10.45
C HIS A 39 -2.91 -3.22 -10.48
N SER A 40 -2.51 -4.41 -10.93
CA SER A 40 -1.12 -4.87 -10.98
C SER A 40 -0.54 -4.92 -12.40
N ARG A 41 -1.21 -4.31 -13.40
CA ARG A 41 -0.92 -4.58 -14.82
C ARG A 41 -0.29 -3.43 -15.59
N SER A 42 -0.50 -2.20 -15.16
CA SER A 42 -0.05 -0.99 -15.89
C SER A 42 1.29 -0.44 -15.41
N VAL A 43 1.86 -1.00 -14.35
CA VAL A 43 3.11 -0.55 -13.71
C VAL A 43 4.33 -0.84 -14.58
N ASN A 44 4.15 -1.62 -15.66
CA ASN A 44 5.14 -1.85 -16.70
C ASN A 44 4.73 -1.24 -18.04
N CYS A 45 3.72 -0.35 -18.05
CA CYS A 45 3.43 0.50 -19.18
C CYS A 45 4.25 1.78 -19.04
N LYS A 46 5.32 1.90 -19.83
CA LYS A 46 6.31 2.97 -19.79
C LYS A 46 5.75 4.35 -19.39
N PHE A 47 4.77 4.86 -20.15
CA PHE A 47 4.21 6.20 -19.94
C PHE A 47 3.37 6.33 -18.67
N LEU A 48 2.67 5.28 -18.25
CA LEU A 48 1.90 5.31 -17.00
C LEU A 48 2.81 5.25 -15.78
N THR A 49 3.88 4.45 -15.87
CA THR A 49 4.91 4.34 -14.83
C THR A 49 5.71 5.63 -14.68
N GLU A 50 6.00 6.33 -15.78
CA GLU A 50 6.62 7.66 -15.72
C GLU A 50 5.80 8.63 -14.86
N ILE A 51 4.46 8.61 -14.96
CA ILE A 51 3.57 9.44 -14.15
C ILE A 51 3.51 8.97 -12.69
N TYR A 52 3.51 7.66 -12.46
CA TYR A 52 3.38 7.08 -11.11
C TYR A 52 4.17 5.77 -10.97
N HIS A 53 5.38 5.87 -10.43
CA HIS A 53 6.30 4.75 -10.17
C HIS A 53 6.62 4.55 -8.68
N ASN A 54 6.32 5.54 -7.85
CA ASN A 54 6.59 5.52 -6.41
C ASN A 54 5.29 5.72 -5.63
N ASN A 55 5.11 4.96 -4.55
CA ASN A 55 3.96 5.02 -3.65
C ASN A 55 4.40 5.34 -2.21
N PRO A 56 4.79 6.60 -1.93
CA PRO A 56 5.07 7.01 -0.57
C PRO A 56 3.84 6.81 0.32
N ALA A 57 4.05 6.61 1.61
CA ALA A 57 2.99 6.48 2.59
C ALA A 57 2.46 7.84 3.00
N TRP A 58 1.20 8.12 2.67
CA TRP A 58 0.56 9.39 2.98
C TRP A 58 0.12 9.40 4.43
N ILE A 59 0.51 10.43 5.16
CA ILE A 59 0.24 10.60 6.58
C ILE A 59 -0.26 12.01 6.87
N ASN A 60 -1.25 12.13 7.74
CA ASN A 60 -1.78 13.43 8.14
C ASN A 60 -0.72 14.26 8.91
N PRO A 61 -0.63 15.59 8.73
CA PRO A 61 0.33 16.44 9.43
C PRO A 61 0.29 16.31 10.95
N VAL A 62 -0.91 16.23 11.56
CA VAL A 62 -1.07 16.09 13.02
C VAL A 62 -0.53 14.74 13.50
N THR A 63 -0.80 13.67 12.74
CA THR A 63 -0.29 12.33 13.06
C THR A 63 1.22 12.23 12.84
N ALA A 64 1.74 12.89 11.81
CA ALA A 64 3.17 12.92 11.50
C ALA A 64 3.95 13.69 12.56
N GLU A 65 3.46 14.88 12.96
CA GLU A 65 4.06 15.70 14.02
C GLU A 65 4.12 14.94 15.37
N ALA A 66 3.02 14.31 15.77
CA ALA A 66 2.98 13.49 16.98
C ALA A 66 3.97 12.30 16.97
N LYS A 67 4.41 11.87 15.78
CA LYS A 67 5.37 10.78 15.57
C LYS A 67 6.77 11.27 15.21
N GLY A 68 7.00 12.58 15.12
CA GLY A 68 8.30 13.15 14.69
C GLY A 68 8.68 12.81 13.24
N ILE A 69 7.68 12.62 12.37
CA ILE A 69 7.86 12.27 10.95
C ILE A 69 7.69 13.54 10.10
N GLY A 70 8.70 13.87 9.32
CA GLY A 70 8.69 14.92 8.30
C GLY A 70 8.33 14.39 6.90
N ASP A 71 8.07 15.31 5.98
CA ASP A 71 7.86 14.96 4.58
C ASP A 71 9.15 14.43 3.95
N GLY A 72 9.05 13.33 3.21
CA GLY A 72 10.19 12.66 2.57
C GLY A 72 11.02 11.76 3.50
N ASP A 73 10.75 11.76 4.81
CA ASP A 73 11.45 10.88 5.77
C ASP A 73 11.23 9.41 5.41
N LEU A 74 12.25 8.59 5.60
CA LEU A 74 12.10 7.15 5.53
C LEU A 74 11.34 6.67 6.77
N ILE A 75 10.29 5.88 6.55
CA ILE A 75 9.46 5.34 7.62
C ILE A 75 9.30 3.83 7.47
N LYS A 76 9.28 3.15 8.61
CA LYS A 76 9.00 1.72 8.71
C LYS A 76 7.56 1.52 9.13
N LEU A 77 6.82 0.74 8.34
CA LEU A 77 5.47 0.29 8.69
C LEU A 77 5.52 -1.19 9.02
N LYS A 78 4.90 -1.58 10.13
CA LYS A 78 4.86 -2.97 10.58
C LYS A 78 3.45 -3.38 10.98
N SER A 79 3.04 -4.54 10.49
CA SER A 79 1.81 -5.24 10.89
C SER A 79 2.17 -6.57 11.57
N GLU A 80 1.16 -7.35 11.96
CA GLU A 80 1.37 -8.74 12.37
C GLU A 80 1.89 -9.65 11.23
N PHE A 81 1.72 -9.25 9.97
CA PHE A 81 2.03 -10.07 8.80
C PHE A 81 3.41 -9.80 8.19
N GLY A 82 3.97 -8.63 8.45
CA GLY A 82 5.22 -8.22 7.84
C GLY A 82 5.55 -6.75 8.06
N GLU A 83 6.63 -6.32 7.43
CA GLU A 83 7.13 -4.95 7.48
C GLU A 83 7.56 -4.46 6.09
N ILE A 84 7.44 -3.15 5.88
CA ILE A 84 7.94 -2.45 4.68
C ILE A 84 8.58 -1.13 5.11
N GLU A 85 9.48 -0.60 4.26
CA GLU A 85 10.09 0.73 4.43
C GLU A 85 9.78 1.59 3.20
N THR A 86 9.21 2.77 3.40
CA THR A 86 8.89 3.72 2.31
C THR A 86 9.06 5.16 2.79
N LYS A 87 9.03 6.12 1.86
CA LYS A 87 9.04 7.54 2.20
C LYS A 87 7.68 7.99 2.73
N ALA A 88 7.68 8.86 3.73
CA ALA A 88 6.49 9.56 4.17
C ALA A 88 6.13 10.68 3.18
N ARG A 89 4.84 10.83 2.89
CA ARG A 89 4.27 12.02 2.28
C ARG A 89 3.32 12.68 3.26
N VAL A 90 3.73 13.79 3.85
CA VAL A 90 2.92 14.50 4.85
C VAL A 90 1.89 15.36 4.13
N THR A 91 0.60 15.05 4.32
CA THR A 91 -0.47 15.71 3.56
C THR A 91 -1.80 15.73 4.32
N PRO A 92 -2.57 16.84 4.28
CA PRO A 92 -3.89 16.91 4.90
C PRO A 92 -4.95 16.08 4.16
N ALA A 93 -4.60 15.44 3.03
CA ALA A 93 -5.52 14.61 2.25
C ALA A 93 -5.91 13.29 2.94
N ILE A 94 -5.22 12.91 4.02
CA ILE A 94 -5.50 11.72 4.83
C ILE A 94 -6.01 12.15 6.19
N VAL A 95 -6.98 11.42 6.74
CA VAL A 95 -7.53 11.66 8.08
C VAL A 95 -6.50 11.31 9.17
N PRO A 96 -6.46 12.03 10.31
CA PRO A 96 -5.63 11.62 11.44
C PRO A 96 -5.92 10.18 11.88
N GLY A 97 -4.87 9.46 12.28
CA GLY A 97 -4.98 8.06 12.71
C GLY A 97 -4.97 7.02 11.56
N ALA A 98 -4.86 7.45 10.32
CA ALA A 98 -4.69 6.58 9.16
C ALA A 98 -3.37 6.84 8.43
N VAL A 99 -2.90 5.83 7.71
CA VAL A 99 -1.79 5.93 6.75
C VAL A 99 -2.22 5.28 5.44
N ALA A 100 -1.99 5.96 4.32
CA ALA A 100 -2.47 5.51 3.03
C ALA A 100 -1.35 5.20 2.03
N ILE A 101 -1.38 4.01 1.42
CA ILE A 101 -0.39 3.58 0.43
C ILE A 101 -1.10 3.06 -0.81
N SER A 102 -0.75 3.58 -1.98
CA SER A 102 -1.24 3.05 -3.26
C SER A 102 -0.76 1.61 -3.47
N HIS A 103 -1.63 0.70 -3.91
CA HIS A 103 -1.29 -0.71 -4.00
C HIS A 103 -0.50 -1.12 -5.26
N HIS A 104 -0.20 -0.16 -6.14
CA HIS A 104 0.29 -0.43 -7.49
C HIS A 104 1.80 -0.71 -7.59
N CYS A 105 2.64 -0.17 -6.70
CA CYS A 105 4.09 -0.23 -6.87
C CYS A 105 4.73 -1.37 -6.06
N GLY A 106 6.06 -1.44 -6.04
CA GLY A 106 6.82 -2.45 -5.29
C GLY A 106 6.98 -3.80 -5.97
N HIS A 107 6.91 -3.83 -7.31
CA HIS A 107 7.13 -5.05 -8.05
C HIS A 107 8.61 -5.49 -7.95
N TRP A 108 8.84 -6.74 -7.56
CA TRP A 108 10.17 -7.38 -7.61
C TRP A 108 10.39 -8.18 -8.90
N GLU A 109 9.36 -8.34 -9.74
CA GLU A 109 9.40 -9.02 -11.05
C GLU A 109 8.65 -8.18 -12.10
N TYR A 110 7.93 -8.81 -13.04
CA TYR A 110 7.08 -8.18 -14.05
C TYR A 110 7.83 -7.62 -15.25
N GLY A 111 8.69 -6.61 -15.08
CA GLY A 111 9.50 -6.12 -16.18
C GLY A 111 10.26 -4.82 -15.89
N ARG A 112 10.93 -4.35 -16.94
CA ARG A 112 11.97 -3.31 -16.86
C ARG A 112 11.52 -1.99 -16.25
N TYR A 113 10.26 -1.59 -16.42
CA TYR A 113 9.77 -0.34 -15.82
C TYR A 113 9.25 -0.55 -14.40
N ALA A 114 8.64 -1.70 -14.13
CA ALA A 114 8.03 -2.01 -12.83
C ALA A 114 9.05 -2.43 -11.76
N SER A 115 10.09 -3.20 -12.12
CA SER A 115 11.11 -3.73 -11.20
C SER A 115 12.56 -3.48 -11.63
N GLY A 116 12.78 -2.98 -12.84
CA GLY A 116 14.14 -2.85 -13.40
C GLY A 116 14.69 -4.14 -14.02
N LYS A 117 13.99 -5.27 -13.86
CA LYS A 117 14.41 -6.55 -14.46
C LYS A 117 14.19 -6.56 -15.96
N LYS A 118 15.22 -6.95 -16.71
CA LYS A 118 15.11 -7.15 -18.17
C LYS A 118 14.12 -8.30 -18.44
N PRO A 119 13.28 -8.18 -19.49
CA PRO A 119 12.47 -9.33 -19.89
C PRO A 119 13.38 -10.48 -20.35
N PRO A 120 12.92 -11.74 -20.25
CA PRO A 120 13.66 -12.87 -20.80
C PRO A 120 13.91 -12.67 -22.30
N GLU A 121 15.14 -12.91 -22.77
CA GLU A 121 15.46 -12.81 -24.20
C GLU A 121 14.57 -13.76 -25.04
N GLN A 122 14.19 -14.92 -24.47
CA GLN A 122 13.29 -15.88 -25.12
C GLN A 122 11.85 -15.36 -25.31
N ALA A 123 11.45 -14.31 -24.60
CA ALA A 123 10.12 -13.72 -24.74
C ALA A 123 10.00 -12.76 -25.95
N GLY A 124 11.04 -12.66 -26.79
CA GLY A 124 11.04 -11.79 -27.97
C GLY A 124 11.04 -10.30 -27.61
N GLY A 125 11.44 -9.96 -26.38
CA GLY A 125 11.47 -8.58 -25.92
C GLY A 125 12.49 -7.77 -26.71
N GLN A 126 12.02 -6.78 -27.47
CA GLN A 126 12.91 -5.87 -28.18
C GLN A 126 13.73 -5.02 -27.20
N ALA A 127 14.91 -4.60 -27.65
CA ALA A 127 15.65 -3.54 -26.98
C ALA A 127 14.78 -2.27 -26.97
N ASP A 128 14.75 -1.57 -25.84
CA ASP A 128 14.11 -0.26 -25.75
C ASP A 128 15.16 0.74 -25.30
N ASP A 129 15.52 1.65 -26.20
CA ASP A 129 16.49 2.71 -25.92
C ASP A 129 15.96 3.71 -24.88
N ASP A 130 14.64 3.82 -24.71
CA ASP A 130 14.04 4.70 -23.72
C ASP A 130 14.31 4.27 -22.28
N VAL A 131 14.77 3.05 -22.05
CA VAL A 131 15.24 2.61 -20.73
C VAL A 131 16.37 3.51 -20.22
N LYS A 132 17.19 4.06 -21.12
CA LYS A 132 18.26 5.02 -20.78
C LYS A 132 17.72 6.38 -20.29
N ARG A 133 16.43 6.65 -20.50
CA ARG A 133 15.75 7.91 -20.13
C ARG A 133 14.96 7.80 -18.82
N ILE A 134 14.94 6.62 -18.19
CA ILE A 134 14.24 6.40 -16.91
C ILE A 134 14.99 7.17 -15.81
N TRP A 135 14.40 8.26 -15.34
CA TRP A 135 14.94 9.09 -14.25
C TRP A 135 14.55 8.58 -12.86
N TRP A 136 13.58 7.66 -12.78
CA TRP A 136 13.07 7.07 -11.54
C TRP A 136 13.65 5.67 -11.25
N SER A 137 14.84 5.37 -11.76
CA SER A 137 15.43 4.02 -11.66
C SER A 137 15.67 3.56 -10.22
N ASP A 138 15.74 4.49 -9.27
CA ASP A 138 15.96 4.20 -7.85
C ASP A 138 14.65 4.23 -7.04
N GLU A 139 13.53 4.60 -7.67
CA GLU A 139 12.23 4.75 -7.02
C GLU A 139 11.17 3.89 -7.72
N ARG A 140 10.94 2.68 -7.19
CA ARG A 140 9.89 1.75 -7.68
C ARG A 140 8.83 1.42 -6.62
N GLY A 141 8.80 2.22 -5.56
CA GLY A 141 7.86 2.07 -4.45
C GLY A 141 8.01 0.77 -3.68
N VAL A 142 6.95 0.42 -2.96
CA VAL A 142 6.85 -0.72 -2.04
C VAL A 142 5.58 -1.51 -2.26
N HIS A 143 5.57 -2.76 -1.81
CA HIS A 143 4.44 -3.66 -1.98
C HIS A 143 3.58 -3.72 -0.70
N PRO A 144 2.52 -2.90 -0.55
CA PRO A 144 1.80 -2.77 0.72
C PRO A 144 1.05 -4.05 1.14
N ASN A 145 0.74 -4.96 0.19
CA ASN A 145 0.06 -6.21 0.56
C ASN A 145 0.93 -7.13 1.43
N TRP A 146 2.24 -6.87 1.57
CA TRP A 146 3.07 -7.58 2.56
C TRP A 146 2.69 -7.27 4.01
N LEU A 147 1.92 -6.18 4.23
CA LEU A 147 1.33 -5.84 5.51
C LEU A 147 -0.08 -6.41 5.70
N ILE A 148 -0.71 -6.97 4.65
CA ILE A 148 -2.13 -7.33 4.64
C ILE A 148 -2.26 -8.85 4.62
N GLY A 149 -2.76 -9.41 5.72
CA GLY A 149 -3.00 -10.84 5.82
C GLY A 149 -4.30 -11.28 5.17
N ASN A 150 -4.38 -12.57 4.84
CA ASN A 150 -5.58 -13.20 4.34
C ASN A 150 -6.60 -13.41 5.47
N LYS A 151 -7.29 -12.33 5.84
CA LYS A 151 -8.36 -12.33 6.84
C LYS A 151 -9.72 -12.27 6.15
N ALA A 152 -10.55 -13.27 6.43
CA ALA A 152 -11.90 -13.35 5.88
C ALA A 152 -12.88 -12.47 6.65
N ASP A 153 -13.85 -11.90 5.94
CA ASP A 153 -15.04 -11.29 6.49
C ASP A 153 -15.91 -12.37 7.14
N PRO A 154 -16.28 -12.24 8.42
CA PRO A 154 -17.00 -13.28 9.14
C PRO A 154 -18.37 -13.60 8.51
N ILE A 155 -18.96 -12.67 7.75
CA ILE A 155 -20.24 -12.88 7.07
C ILE A 155 -20.05 -13.62 5.75
N SER A 156 -19.40 -12.96 4.79
CA SER A 156 -19.30 -13.36 3.38
C SER A 156 -18.12 -14.28 3.06
N GLY A 157 -17.12 -14.33 3.92
CA GLY A 157 -15.85 -15.02 3.67
C GLY A 157 -14.91 -14.28 2.71
N GLN A 158 -15.29 -13.10 2.21
CA GLN A 158 -14.43 -12.30 1.34
C GLN A 158 -13.21 -11.75 2.11
N MET A 159 -12.11 -11.52 1.41
CA MET A 159 -10.92 -10.94 2.04
C MET A 159 -11.17 -9.49 2.48
N ARG A 160 -10.76 -9.17 3.71
CA ARG A 160 -10.81 -7.82 4.29
C ARG A 160 -9.53 -7.08 3.97
N TRP A 161 -9.64 -5.98 3.21
CA TRP A 161 -8.49 -5.21 2.71
C TRP A 161 -8.21 -3.92 3.48
N MET A 162 -9.15 -3.45 4.32
CA MET A 162 -9.11 -2.12 4.93
C MET A 162 -9.10 -2.15 6.46
N ASP A 163 -8.81 -3.33 7.03
CA ASP A 163 -8.89 -3.59 8.48
C ASP A 163 -7.50 -3.70 9.11
N THR A 164 -6.45 -3.63 8.30
CA THR A 164 -5.07 -3.81 8.74
C THR A 164 -4.62 -2.62 9.59
N VAL A 165 -4.11 -2.91 10.78
CA VAL A 165 -3.50 -1.95 11.69
C VAL A 165 -1.99 -2.08 11.59
N VAL A 166 -1.30 -0.94 11.59
CA VAL A 166 0.15 -0.86 11.46
C VAL A 166 0.74 0.09 12.51
N SER A 167 1.90 -0.29 13.05
CA SER A 167 2.76 0.68 13.71
C SER A 167 3.61 1.41 12.67
N VAL A 168 3.84 2.70 12.89
CA VAL A 168 4.63 3.55 12.00
C VAL A 168 5.64 4.32 12.83
N VAL A 169 6.91 4.19 12.44
CA VAL A 169 8.07 4.86 13.06
C VAL A 169 8.98 5.43 11.99
N LYS A 170 9.68 6.52 12.32
CA LYS A 170 10.79 7.02 11.52
C LYS A 170 11.95 6.01 11.54
N ALA A 171 12.48 5.68 10.36
CA ALA A 171 13.58 4.74 10.19
C ALA A 171 14.94 5.38 10.52
#